data_AF-A0A1M7JXT8-F1
#
_entry.id   AF-A0A1M7JXT8-F1
#
_cell.length_a   1.000
_cell.length_b   1.000
_cell.length_c   1.000
_cell.angle_alpha   90.00
_cell.angle_beta   90.00
_cell.angle_gamma   90.00
#
_symmetry.space_group_name_H-M   'P 1'
#
loop_
_entity.id
_entity.type
_entity.pdbx_description
1 polymer ?
#
loop_
_entity_poly.entity_id
_entity_poly.type
_entity_poly.pdbx_seq_one_letter_code
_entity_poly.pdbx_strand_id
1 'polypeptide(L)'
;MSNDWGVLVDAYLFNAARVGDRFAATVFCDRSGMVPDGGTVATNPVRLIAVRGVFKLFQTLDGADHYVLVTEHNGGELLDGRPTNYAKGHRGVE
;
A
#
# COMPACT_ATOMS: atom_id res chain seq x y z
N MET A 1 -15.40 -16.11 -3.65
CA MET A 1 -15.40 -14.98 -2.70
C MET A 1 -14.98 -13.73 -3.45
N SER A 2 -15.90 -13.10 -4.19
CA SER A 2 -15.69 -11.77 -4.74
C SER A 2 -16.22 -10.79 -3.70
N ASN A 3 -15.33 -10.02 -3.06
CA ASN A 3 -15.78 -8.85 -2.32
C ASN A 3 -16.33 -7.88 -3.37
N ASP A 4 -17.65 -7.89 -3.55
CA ASP A 4 -18.32 -6.97 -4.45
C ASP A 4 -18.27 -5.58 -3.82
N TRP A 5 -17.34 -4.76 -4.30
CA TRP A 5 -17.19 -3.37 -3.86
C TRP A 5 -18.32 -2.47 -4.36
N GLY A 6 -19.19 -2.96 -5.26
CA GLY A 6 -20.21 -2.17 -5.92
C GLY A 6 -19.65 -1.19 -6.96
N VAL A 7 -18.33 -1.24 -7.21
CA VAL A 7 -17.63 -0.46 -8.23
C VAL A 7 -16.67 -1.37 -8.98
N LEU A 8 -16.34 -0.96 -10.20
CA LEU A 8 -15.36 -1.66 -11.02
C LEU A 8 -13.97 -1.39 -10.45
N VAL A 9 -13.33 -2.43 -9.90
CA VAL A 9 -11.94 -2.33 -9.41
C VAL A 9 -11.00 -2.53 -10.59
N ASP A 10 -10.12 -1.55 -10.79
CA ASP A 10 -9.14 -1.56 -11.88
C ASP A 10 -7.92 -2.40 -11.51
N ALA A 11 -7.50 -2.35 -10.24
CA ALA A 11 -6.29 -3.01 -9.77
C ALA A 11 -6.29 -3.25 -8.24
N TYR A 12 -5.60 -4.32 -7.83
CA TYR A 12 -5.32 -4.61 -6.42
C TYR A 12 -3.88 -4.24 -6.07
N LEU A 13 -3.72 -3.46 -5.01
CA LEU A 13 -2.44 -2.93 -4.55
C LEU A 13 -1.91 -3.74 -3.37
N PHE A 14 -0.71 -4.28 -3.53
CA PHE A 14 0.04 -5.00 -2.51
C PHE A 14 1.31 -4.23 -2.13
N ASN A 15 1.75 -4.40 -0.89
CA ASN A 15 2.93 -3.77 -0.31
C ASN A 15 2.95 -2.26 -0.53
N ALA A 16 1.79 -1.61 -0.42
CA ALA A 16 1.69 -0.20 -0.77
C ALA A 16 2.40 0.68 0.25
N ALA A 17 3.34 1.49 -0.19
CA ALA A 17 3.95 2.55 0.58
C ALA A 17 3.25 3.87 0.25
N ARG A 18 2.74 4.56 1.28
CA ARG A 18 2.11 5.87 1.11
C ARG A 18 3.18 6.95 0.93
N VAL A 19 3.07 7.72 -0.15
CA VAL A 19 3.93 8.86 -0.46
C VAL A 19 3.02 10.08 -0.63
N GLY A 20 2.76 10.77 0.48
CA GLY A 20 1.83 11.90 0.52
C GLY A 20 0.38 11.48 0.24
N ASP A 21 -0.14 11.89 -0.92
CA ASP A 21 -1.48 11.59 -1.45
C ASP A 21 -1.48 10.47 -2.49
N ARG A 22 -0.33 9.83 -2.73
CA ARG A 22 -0.14 8.73 -3.68
C ARG A 22 0.33 7.46 -2.98
N PHE A 23 0.23 6.33 -3.67
CA PHE A 23 0.80 5.07 -3.22
C PHE A 23 1.77 4.51 -4.25
N ALA A 24 2.91 4.02 -3.78
CA ALA A 24 3.78 3.14 -4.55
C ALA A 24 3.47 1.71 -4.12
N ALA A 25 2.96 0.88 -5.01
CA ALA A 25 2.50 -0.47 -4.69
C ALA A 25 2.77 -1.45 -5.81
N THR A 26 2.83 -2.73 -5.47
CA THR A 26 2.81 -3.81 -6.45
C THR A 26 1.37 -4.07 -6.89
N VAL A 27 1.11 -4.01 -8.19
CA VAL A 27 -0.23 -4.21 -8.75
C VAL A 27 -0.46 -5.65 -9.18
N PHE A 28 -1.70 -6.12 -8.97
CA PHE A 28 -2.19 -7.39 -9.47
C PHE A 28 -3.59 -7.23 -10.07
N CYS A 29 -3.88 -8.03 -11.09
CA CYS A 29 -5.11 -8.03 -11.85
C CYS A 29 -5.44 -6.64 -12.45
N ASP A 30 -4.42 -5.97 -13.01
CA ASP A 30 -4.63 -4.74 -13.76
C ASP A 30 -5.53 -4.99 -14.97
N ARG A 31 -6.68 -4.32 -15.02
CA ARG A 31 -7.62 -4.45 -16.15
C ARG A 31 -7.19 -3.68 -17.39
N SER A 32 -6.30 -2.70 -17.25
CA SER A 32 -5.78 -1.96 -18.39
C SER A 32 -4.86 -2.82 -19.26
N GLY A 33 -4.28 -3.89 -18.69
CA GLY A 33 -3.26 -4.71 -19.34
C GLY A 33 -1.96 -3.96 -19.61
N MET A 34 -1.82 -2.76 -19.03
CA MET A 34 -0.67 -1.89 -19.21
C MET A 34 0.47 -2.30 -18.29
N VAL A 35 0.14 -2.87 -17.11
CA VAL A 35 1.14 -3.31 -16.14
C VAL A 35 0.99 -4.82 -15.91
N PRO A 36 2.06 -5.61 -16.11
CA PRO A 36 2.01 -7.03 -15.81
C PRO A 36 1.80 -7.26 -14.32
N ASP A 37 1.13 -8.36 -13.98
CA ASP A 37 0.97 -8.78 -12.59
C ASP A 37 2.33 -8.86 -11.87
N GLY A 38 2.41 -8.24 -10.69
CA GLY A 38 3.66 -8.12 -9.94
C GLY A 38 4.50 -6.89 -10.31
N GLY A 39 4.04 -6.03 -11.22
CA GLY A 39 4.67 -4.75 -11.53
C GLY A 39 4.51 -3.72 -10.41
N THR A 40 5.49 -2.82 -10.27
CA THR A 40 5.41 -1.69 -9.33
C THR A 40 4.79 -0.50 -10.01
N VAL A 41 3.74 0.05 -9.43
CA VAL A 41 3.05 1.25 -9.91
C VAL A 41 3.08 2.35 -8.86
N ALA A 42 3.17 3.59 -9.33
CA ALA A 42 2.85 4.76 -8.53
C ALA A 42 1.45 5.22 -8.93
N THR A 43 0.50 5.21 -7.99
CA THR A 43 -0.85 5.67 -8.27
C THR A 43 -0.86 7.18 -8.47
N ASN A 44 -1.83 7.67 -9.23
CA ASN A 44 -2.24 9.07 -9.16
C ASN A 44 -2.71 9.41 -7.73
N PRO A 45 -2.90 10.70 -7.39
CA PRO A 45 -3.51 11.10 -6.13
C PRO A 45 -4.85 10.38 -5.90
N VAL A 46 -4.99 9.75 -4.74
CA VAL A 46 -6.17 8.96 -4.39
C VAL A 46 -6.81 9.43 -3.09
N ARG A 47 -8.12 9.22 -2.98
CA ARG A 47 -8.90 9.36 -1.75
C ARG A 47 -9.47 8.02 -1.33
N LEU A 48 -9.57 7.82 -0.02
CA LEU A 48 -10.22 6.64 0.55
C LEU A 48 -11.74 6.78 0.40
N ILE A 49 -12.38 5.76 -0.19
CA ILE A 49 -13.84 5.73 -0.40
C ILE A 49 -14.52 4.80 0.61
N ALA A 50 -13.93 3.63 0.87
CA ALA A 50 -14.52 2.65 1.77
C ALA A 50 -13.46 1.78 2.44
N VAL A 51 -13.80 1.24 3.61
CA VAL A 51 -12.98 0.25 4.32
C VAL A 51 -13.86 -0.96 4.61
N ARG A 52 -13.36 -2.16 4.30
CA ARG A 52 -14.03 -3.42 4.61
C ARG A 52 -13.03 -4.38 5.25
N GLY A 53 -13.03 -4.42 6.58
CA GLY A 53 -12.05 -5.18 7.35
C GLY A 53 -10.64 -4.64 7.14
N VAL A 54 -9.75 -5.49 6.62
CA VAL A 54 -8.36 -5.12 6.32
C VAL A 54 -8.19 -4.45 4.95
N PHE A 55 -9.20 -4.54 4.08
CA PHE A 55 -9.14 -4.00 2.74
C PHE A 55 -9.65 -2.56 2.70
N LYS A 56 -8.96 -1.70 1.95
CA LYS A 56 -9.33 -0.30 1.76
C LYS A 56 -9.53 -0.02 0.28
N LEU A 57 -10.68 0.54 -0.09
CA LEU A 57 -10.98 0.97 -1.45
C LEU A 57 -10.62 2.44 -1.62
N PHE A 58 -9.72 2.70 -2.54
CA PHE A 58 -9.29 4.02 -2.97
C PHE A 58 -9.85 4.34 -4.34
N GLN A 59 -10.04 5.62 -4.59
CA GLN A 59 -10.42 6.15 -5.89
C GLN A 59 -9.51 7.32 -6.22
N THR A 60 -9.12 7.45 -7.49
CA THR A 60 -8.41 8.64 -7.97
C THR A 60 -9.26 9.90 -7.77
N LEU A 61 -8.61 11.05 -7.64
CA LEU A 61 -9.33 12.30 -7.40
C LEU A 61 -10.28 12.67 -8.55
N ASP A 62 -9.96 12.27 -9.78
CA ASP A 62 -10.79 12.42 -10.98
C ASP A 62 -12.00 11.46 -11.01
N GLY A 63 -12.03 10.44 -10.14
CA GLY A 63 -13.08 9.45 -10.09
C GLY A 63 -13.01 8.35 -11.16
N ALA A 64 -11.96 8.33 -11.98
CA ALA A 64 -11.82 7.41 -13.10
C ALA A 64 -11.43 6.00 -12.64
N ASP A 65 -10.46 5.88 -11.73
CA ASP A 65 -9.87 4.60 -11.35
C ASP A 65 -10.15 4.24 -9.89
N HIS A 66 -10.39 2.96 -9.64
CA HIS A 66 -10.62 2.39 -8.31
C HIS A 66 -9.59 1.32 -7.98
N TYR A 67 -8.94 1.47 -6.84
CA TYR A 67 -7.90 0.57 -6.36
C TYR A 67 -8.27 -0.04 -5.02
N VAL A 68 -8.00 -1.34 -4.85
CA VAL A 68 -8.16 -1.99 -3.55
C VAL A 68 -6.80 -2.21 -2.93
N LEU A 69 -6.54 -1.56 -1.81
CA LEU A 69 -5.37 -1.80 -1.00
C LEU A 69 -5.56 -3.08 -0.17
N VAL A 70 -4.67 -4.04 -0.42
CA VAL A 70 -4.66 -5.36 0.24
C VAL A 70 -3.64 -5.40 1.37
N THR A 71 -2.41 -4.95 1.11
CA THR A 71 -1.37 -4.82 2.14
C THR A 71 -0.68 -3.46 2.03
N GLU A 72 -0.51 -2.80 3.18
CA GLU A 72 0.18 -1.51 3.29
C GLU A 72 1.54 -1.75 3.94
N HIS A 73 2.60 -1.29 3.28
CA HIS A 73 3.94 -1.27 3.84
C HIS A 73 4.05 0.00 4.70
N ASN A 74 3.59 -0.10 5.96
CA ASN A 74 3.89 0.93 6.94
C ASN A 74 5.41 0.97 7.08
N GLY A 75 6.06 2.04 6.60
CA GLY A 75 7.51 2.25 6.64
C GLY A 75 8.06 2.48 8.05
N GLY A 76 7.66 1.61 8.97
CA GLY A 76 7.60 1.86 10.39
C GLY A 76 6.35 1.18 10.91
N GLU A 77 6.48 -0.11 11.19
CA GLU A 77 6.19 -0.50 12.56
C GLU A 77 6.93 0.53 13.43
N LEU A 78 6.23 1.58 13.86
CA LEU A 78 6.52 2.13 15.16
C LEU A 78 6.23 0.96 16.09
N LEU A 79 7.26 0.13 16.25
CA LEU A 79 7.50 -0.64 17.44
C LEU A 79 7.06 0.28 18.56
N ASP A 80 5.97 -0.09 19.19
CA ASP A 80 5.46 0.45 20.43
C ASP A 80 6.62 1.00 21.29
N GLY A 81 6.88 2.30 21.18
CA GLY A 81 7.75 3.14 22.02
C GLY A 81 9.11 2.62 22.50
N ARG A 82 9.64 1.48 22.03
CA ARG A 82 10.84 0.86 22.59
C ARG A 82 12.03 1.14 21.69
N PRO A 83 13.01 1.94 22.14
CA PRO A 83 14.27 2.05 21.43
C PRO A 83 14.91 0.66 21.46
N THR A 84 14.99 0.00 20.30
CA THR A 84 15.87 -1.16 20.14
C THR A 84 17.29 -0.63 20.25
N ASN A 85 17.90 -0.85 21.40
CA ASN A 85 19.30 -0.59 21.65
C ASN A 85 20.17 -1.48 20.73
N TYR A 86 20.33 -1.07 19.48
CA TYR A 86 21.52 -1.40 18.70
C TYR A 86 22.55 -0.30 18.92
N ALA A 87 22.93 -0.09 20.18
CA ALA A 87 24.04 0.76 20.56
C ALA A 87 25.33 -0.07 20.54
N LYS A 88 26.08 0.11 19.46
CA LYS A 88 27.52 -0.16 19.28
C LYS A 88 28.32 -0.12 20.59
N GLY A 89 28.82 -1.27 21.02
CA GLY A 89 29.73 -1.43 22.16
C GLY A 89 31.08 -2.01 21.74
N HIS A 90 31.91 -1.20 21.06
CA HIS A 90 33.36 -1.41 21.04
C HIS A 90 33.91 -1.04 22.42
N ARG A 91 34.50 -2.01 23.12
CA ARG A 91 35.53 -1.86 24.19
C ARG A 91 36.07 -3.28 24.41
N GLY A 92 37.27 -3.62 23.98
CA GLY A 92 38.52 -3.12 24.54
C GLY A 92 38.78 -3.90 25.82
N VAL A 93 39.37 -5.08 25.71
CA VAL A 93 39.89 -5.85 26.86
C VAL A 93 41.35 -5.44 27.02
N GLU A 94 41.63 -4.77 28.13
CA GLU A 94 42.97 -4.62 28.70
C GLU A 94 43.34 -5.90 29.47
#